data_AF-A0AA38C567-F1
#
_entry.id   AF-A0AA38C567-F1
#
_cell.length_a   1.000
_cell.length_b   1.000
_cell.length_c   1.000
_cell.angle_alpha   90.00
_cell.angle_beta   90.00
_cell.angle_gamma   90.00
#
_symmetry.space_group_name_H-M   'P 1'
#
loop_
_entity.id
_entity.type
_entity.pdbx_description
1 polymer ?
#
loop_
_entity_poly.entity_id
_entity_poly.type
_entity_poly.pdbx_seq_one_letter_code
_entity_poly.pdbx_strand_id
1 'polypeptide(L)' 'CQQAFDSIKEKLTTTPVLRGPDWGQPFHIHTDASNTAMGAVLGQKDSEDH' A
#
# COMPACT_ATOMS: atom_id res chain seq x y z
N CYS A 1 -17.85 1.52 14.67
CA CYS A 1 -16.43 1.86 14.47
C CYS A 1 -15.56 0.65 14.14
N GLN A 2 -15.57 -0.41 14.98
CA GLN A 2 -14.71 -1.58 14.78
C GLN A 2 -14.90 -2.25 13.41
N GLN A 3 -16.14 -2.55 13.03
CA GLN A 3 -16.47 -3.16 11.73
C GLN A 3 -15.96 -2.35 10.52
N ALA A 4 -16.02 -1.01 10.58
CA ALA A 4 -15.51 -0.16 9.52
C ALA A 4 -13.98 -0.22 9.43
N PHE A 5 -13.29 -0.24 10.58
CA PHE A 5 -11.84 -0.36 10.63
C PHE A 5 -11.36 -1.73 10.13
N ASP A 6 -12.05 -2.81 10.52
CA ASP A 6 -11.72 -4.15 10.06
C ASP A 6 -11.96 -4.30 8.55
N SER A 7 -13.02 -3.69 8.02
CA SER A 7 -13.25 -3.65 6.57
C SER A 7 -12.14 -2.92 5.81
N ILE A 8 -11.57 -1.84 6.38
CA ILE A 8 -10.42 -1.15 5.76
C ILE A 8 -9.20 -2.08 5.74
N LYS A 9 -8.89 -2.75 6.85
CA LYS A 9 -7.77 -3.70 6.89
C LYS A 9 -7.93 -4.80 5.85
N GLU A 10 -9.12 -5.40 5.77
CA GLU A 10 -9.42 -6.45 4.81
C GLU A 10 -9.14 -5.98 3.37
N LYS A 11 -9.66 -4.81 3.00
CA LYS A 11 -9.43 -4.21 1.68
C LYS A 11 -7.96 -3.91 1.39
N LEU A 12 -7.20 -3.44 2.38
CA LEU A 12 -5.76 -3.18 2.22
C LEU A 12 -4.95 -4.46 2.06
N THR A 13 -5.44 -5.60 2.54
CA THR A 13 -4.78 -6.91 2.46
C THR A 13 -5.23 -7.79 1.30
N THR A 14 -6.14 -7.29 0.46
CA THR A 14 -6.75 -8.05 -0.63
C THR A 14 -6.63 -7.32 -1.96
N THR A 15 -6.80 -8.06 -3.06
CA THR A 15 -6.88 -7.45 -4.40
C THR A 15 -8.13 -6.56 -4.52
N PRO A 16 -8.07 -5.44 -5.24
CA PRO A 16 -6.98 -5.01 -6.13
C PRO A 16 -5.89 -4.17 -5.45
N VAL A 17 -6.03 -3.86 -4.15
CA VAL A 17 -5.09 -2.95 -3.44
C VAL A 17 -3.76 -3.64 -3.17
N LEU A 18 -3.79 -4.84 -2.58
CA LEU A 18 -2.61 -5.68 -2.45
C LEU A 18 -2.53 -6.59 -3.67
N ARG A 19 -1.73 -6.18 -4.66
CA ARG A 19 -1.40 -6.98 -5.85
C ARG A 19 0.03 -7.51 -5.74
N GLY A 20 0.30 -8.62 -6.41
CA GLY A 20 1.67 -9.09 -6.62
C GLY A 20 2.49 -8.04 -7.39
N PRO A 21 3.81 -7.96 -7.16
CA PRO A 21 4.66 -6.98 -7.80
C PRO A 21 4.80 -7.25 -9.30
N ASP A 22 4.87 -6.17 -10.08
CA ASP A 22 5.28 -6.18 -11.49
C ASP A 22 6.78 -5.87 -11.58
N TRP A 23 7.61 -6.91 -11.76
CA TRP A 23 9.06 -6.74 -11.84
C TRP A 23 9.55 -5.96 -13.07
N GLY A 24 8.68 -5.72 -14.05
CA GLY A 24 8.96 -4.86 -15.20
C GLY A 24 8.83 -3.36 -14.91
N GLN A 25 8.28 -2.98 -13.75
CA GLN A 25 8.02 -1.58 -13.38
C GLN A 25 8.85 -1.13 -12.18
N PRO A 26 9.17 0.18 -12.11
CA PRO A 26 9.88 0.72 -10.96
C PRO A 26 9.05 0.64 -9.68
N PHE A 27 9.74 0.41 -8.56
CA PHE A 27 9.16 0.53 -7.23
C PHE A 27 9.32 1.95 -6.70
N HIS A 28 8.33 2.41 -5.94
CA HIS A 28 8.34 3.66 -5.20
C HIS A 28 8.26 3.36 -3.71
N ILE A 29 9.18 3.94 -2.93
CA ILE A 29 9.18 3.84 -1.48
C ILE A 29 8.71 5.17 -0.91
N HIS A 30 7.65 5.13 -0.10
CA HIS A 30 7.18 6.27 0.68
C HIS A 30 7.53 6.01 2.14
N THR A 31 8.34 6.87 2.73
CA THR A 31 8.74 6.77 4.14
C THR A 31 8.22 7.96 4.92
N ASP A 32 7.74 7.72 6.13
CA ASP A 32 7.45 8.76 7.10
C ASP A 32 8.06 8.37 8.46
N ALA A 33 8.55 9.36 9.20
CA ALA A 33 9.19 9.11 10.48
C ALA A 33 8.79 10.17 11.50
N SER A 34 8.59 9.70 12.73
CA SER A 34 8.38 10.51 13.93
C SER A 34 9.55 10.30 14.88
N ASN A 35 9.59 11.08 15.97
CA ASN A 35 10.60 10.93 17.00
C ASN A 35 10.60 9.55 17.68
N THR A 36 9.52 8.77 17.54
CA THR A 36 9.33 7.49 18.23
C THR A 36 9.36 6.29 17.28
N ALA A 37 9.00 6.47 16.00
CA ALA A 37 8.86 5.37 15.06
C ALA A 37 9.03 5.82 13.61
N MET A 38 9.42 4.88 12.75
CA MET A 38 9.50 5.02 11.30
C MET A 38 8.50 4.05 10.64
N GLY A 39 7.86 4.51 9.57
CA GLY A 39 7.02 3.69 8.70
C GLY A 39 7.44 3.84 7.24
N ALA A 40 7.25 2.79 6.46
CA ALA A 40 7.48 2.81 5.02
C ALA A 40 6.41 2.01 4.27
N VAL A 41 6.09 2.45 3.07
CA VAL A 41 5.22 1.75 2.11
C VAL A 41 5.99 1.58 0.81
N LEU A 42 6.01 0.35 0.31
CA LEU A 42 6.53 0.01 -1.02
C LEU A 42 5.33 -0.13 -1.96
N GLY A 43 5.32 0.63 -3.06
CA GLY A 43 4.26 0.59 -4.07
C GLY A 43 4.81 0.66 -5.49
N GLN A 44 3.93 0.43 -6.46
CA GLN A 44 4.19 0.60 -7.89
C GLN A 44 3.06 1.41 -8.50
N LYS A 45 3.34 2.18 -9.55
CA LYS A 45 2.27 2.82 -10.32
C LYS A 45 1.51 1.74 -11.09
N ASP A 46 0.18 1.91 -11.23
CA ASP A 46 -0.56 1.06 -12.17
C ASP A 46 -0.21 1.51 -13.59
N SER A 47 -0.11 0.56 -14.51
CA SER A 47 0.17 0.84 -15.93
C SER A 47 -0.99 1.52 -16.65
N GLU A 48 -2.19 1.49 -16.05
CA GLU A 48 -3.43 2.06 -16.58
C GLU A 48 -3.70 3.44 -15.98
N ASP A 49 -2.76 4.39 -16.15
CA ASP A 49 -3.07 5.82 -15.95
C ASP A 49 -4.12 6.23 -17.01
N HIS A 50 -5.36 6.48 -16.58
CA HIS A 50 -6.32 7.32 -17.31
C HIS A 50 -6.22 8.76 -16.81
#